data_AF-A0A261GDU9-F1
#
_entry.id   AF-A0A261GDU9-F1
#
_cell.length_a   1.000
_cell.length_b   1.000
_cell.length_c   1.000
_cell.angle_alpha   90.00
_cell.angle_beta   90.00
_cell.angle_gamma   90.00
#
_symmetry.space_group_name_H-M   'P 1'
#
loop_
_entity.id
_entity.type
_entity.pdbx_description
1 polymer ?
#
loop_
_entity_poly.entity_id
_entity_poly.type
_entity_poly.pdbx_seq_one_letter_code
_entity_poly.pdbx_strand_id
1 'polypeptide(L)'
;MKSKYEILLSVLDDLCDQAPSENKKYHPCKPEEYPKARSLAYIHLLLKARFGIQTFEDREKCITDGTQDGGIDAYYISHEERVIYLIQSKFRNTEKNFDGGKDISYEDLASMSIREIIAPKSDGPKFNGKIQKMQSALSLIKNPQLYEYKVIILANLKESHSNKSKEVIGRLLQNFDYEIIDYKKTYDELLLPSIMGTCSRPSEIQVPLSLEDKDHRPQATNRIKTSAGNCRMSILFVSTLEIAKMMHQYKNALLK
;
A
#
# COMPACT_ATOMS: atom_id res chain seq x y z
N MET A 1 16.88 22.57 -3.28
CA MET A 1 16.78 21.09 -3.25
C MET A 1 15.46 20.79 -2.57
N LYS A 2 14.55 20.02 -3.19
CA LYS A 2 13.26 19.72 -2.55
C LYS A 2 13.48 18.82 -1.32
N SER A 3 12.74 19.07 -0.23
CA SER A 3 12.75 18.19 0.94
C SER A 3 12.02 16.88 0.65
N LYS A 4 12.22 15.85 1.49
CA LYS A 4 11.48 14.57 1.36
C LYS A 4 9.98 14.78 1.49
N TYR A 5 9.56 15.69 2.36
CA TYR A 5 8.15 16.04 2.54
C TYR A 5 7.58 16.77 1.31
N GLU A 6 8.33 17.69 0.71
CA GLU A 6 7.90 18.36 -0.52
C GLU A 6 7.75 17.38 -1.70
N ILE A 7 8.62 16.38 -1.77
CA ILE A 7 8.49 15.29 -2.75
C ILE A 7 7.24 14.45 -2.47
N LEU A 8 6.98 14.09 -1.21
CA LEU A 8 5.75 13.40 -0.81
C LEU A 8 4.53 14.20 -1.26
N LEU A 9 4.46 15.50 -0.96
CA LEU A 9 3.33 16.35 -1.37
C LEU A 9 3.12 16.33 -2.88
N SER A 10 4.19 16.43 -3.67
CA SER A 10 4.12 16.33 -5.13
C SER A 10 3.49 15.01 -5.58
N VAL A 11 3.91 13.88 -4.99
CA VAL A 11 3.35 12.56 -5.32
C VAL A 11 1.89 12.43 -4.88
N LEU A 12 1.52 13.03 -3.74
CA LEU A 12 0.12 13.05 -3.30
C LEU A 12 -0.76 13.89 -4.24
N ASP A 13 -0.24 15.02 -4.73
CA ASP A 13 -0.93 15.86 -5.70
C ASP A 13 -1.08 15.11 -7.04
N ASP A 14 -0.03 14.42 -7.51
CA ASP A 14 -0.10 13.56 -8.72
C ASP A 14 -1.10 12.38 -8.57
N LEU A 15 -1.33 11.91 -7.34
CA LEU A 15 -2.34 10.90 -7.03
C LEU A 15 -3.75 11.48 -7.03
N CYS A 16 -3.93 12.72 -6.58
CA CYS A 16 -5.19 13.44 -6.73
C CYS A 16 -5.54 13.65 -8.20
N ASP A 17 -4.55 13.97 -9.03
CA ASP A 17 -4.75 14.24 -10.47
C ASP A 17 -5.23 13.03 -11.28
N GLN A 18 -5.08 11.81 -10.73
CA GLN A 18 -5.64 10.59 -11.32
C GLN A 18 -7.16 10.47 -11.14
N ALA A 19 -7.76 11.24 -10.24
CA ALA A 19 -9.20 11.27 -10.07
C ALA A 19 -9.89 12.01 -11.24
N PRO A 20 -11.14 11.65 -11.59
CA PRO A 20 -11.93 12.41 -12.56
C PRO A 20 -11.98 13.91 -12.19
N SER A 21 -11.85 14.79 -13.19
CA SER A 21 -11.79 16.25 -13.01
C SER A 21 -12.98 16.84 -12.24
N GLU A 22 -14.14 16.19 -12.32
CA GLU A 22 -15.37 16.63 -11.65
C GLU A 22 -15.36 16.30 -10.14
N ASN A 23 -14.44 15.45 -9.68
CA ASN A 23 -14.38 14.99 -8.31
C ASN A 23 -13.70 16.03 -7.40
N LYS A 24 -14.51 16.96 -6.90
CA LYS A 24 -14.12 18.05 -6.00
C LYS A 24 -13.39 17.60 -4.72
N LYS A 25 -13.51 16.33 -4.32
CA LYS A 25 -12.78 15.80 -3.15
C LYS A 25 -11.28 15.73 -3.38
N TYR A 26 -10.87 15.44 -4.61
CA TYR A 26 -9.49 15.32 -5.04
C TYR A 26 -9.02 16.56 -5.81
N HIS A 27 -9.96 17.30 -6.40
CA HIS A 27 -9.72 18.56 -7.11
C HIS A 27 -10.35 19.75 -6.38
N PRO A 28 -9.88 20.10 -5.17
CA PRO A 28 -10.45 21.22 -4.43
C PRO A 28 -10.10 22.55 -5.11
N CYS A 29 -11.06 23.47 -5.16
CA CYS A 29 -10.84 24.81 -5.71
C CYS A 29 -10.19 25.78 -4.71
N LYS A 30 -10.18 25.42 -3.42
CA LYS A 30 -9.75 26.31 -2.34
C LYS A 30 -8.53 25.74 -1.59
N PRO A 31 -7.51 26.55 -1.29
CA PRO A 31 -6.30 26.07 -0.62
C PRO A 31 -6.52 25.36 0.73
N GLU A 32 -7.52 25.77 1.49
CA GLU A 32 -7.87 25.16 2.78
C GLU A 32 -8.37 23.71 2.67
N GLU A 33 -8.77 23.27 1.48
CA GLU A 33 -9.28 21.92 1.22
C GLU A 33 -8.18 20.97 0.71
N TYR A 34 -7.03 21.48 0.23
CA TYR A 34 -5.89 20.65 -0.19
C TYR A 34 -5.42 19.65 0.89
N PRO A 35 -5.31 20.03 2.18
CA PRO A 35 -5.03 19.09 3.25
C PRO A 35 -5.88 17.81 3.24
N LYS A 36 -7.18 17.96 2.95
CA LYS A 36 -8.14 16.85 2.94
C LYS A 36 -7.99 15.98 1.69
N ALA A 37 -7.75 16.60 0.53
CA ALA A 37 -7.45 15.86 -0.69
C ALA A 37 -6.17 15.03 -0.52
N ARG A 38 -5.12 15.64 0.05
CA ARG A 38 -3.84 14.99 0.34
C ARG A 38 -3.96 13.88 1.38
N SER A 39 -4.81 14.02 2.41
CA SER A 39 -5.02 12.94 3.37
C SER A 39 -5.69 11.71 2.73
N LEU A 40 -6.58 11.90 1.75
CA LEU A 40 -7.14 10.80 0.96
C LEU A 40 -6.08 10.20 0.04
N ALA A 41 -5.35 11.03 -0.71
CA ALA A 41 -4.26 10.59 -1.57
C ALA A 41 -3.17 9.82 -0.82
N TYR A 42 -2.97 10.13 0.47
CA TYR A 42 -2.04 9.40 1.32
C TYR A 42 -2.44 7.93 1.52
N ILE A 43 -3.74 7.65 1.60
CA ILE A 43 -4.26 6.28 1.61
C ILE A 43 -4.09 5.65 0.22
N HIS A 44 -4.34 6.40 -0.87
CA HIS A 44 -4.06 5.92 -2.23
C HIS A 44 -2.60 5.52 -2.42
N LEU A 45 -1.66 6.27 -1.86
CA LEU A 45 -0.23 5.95 -1.90
C LEU A 45 0.04 4.60 -1.26
N LEU A 46 -0.52 4.32 -0.08
CA LEU A 46 -0.43 3.01 0.58
C LEU A 46 -1.01 1.90 -0.31
N LEU A 47 -2.23 2.09 -0.81
CA LEU A 47 -2.93 1.10 -1.64
C LEU A 47 -2.15 0.79 -2.94
N LYS A 48 -1.57 1.82 -3.56
CA LYS A 48 -0.76 1.67 -4.78
C LYS A 48 0.59 1.01 -4.50
N ALA A 49 1.35 1.54 -3.54
CA ALA A 49 2.72 1.10 -3.30
C ALA A 49 2.78 -0.31 -2.69
N ARG A 50 1.92 -0.57 -1.70
CA ARG A 50 1.93 -1.81 -0.91
C ARG A 50 1.11 -2.92 -1.55
N PHE A 51 -0.12 -2.60 -1.97
CA PHE A 51 -1.06 -3.61 -2.50
C PHE A 51 -1.11 -3.66 -4.02
N GLY A 52 -0.36 -2.77 -4.71
CA GLY A 52 -0.26 -2.81 -6.17
C GLY A 52 -1.53 -2.38 -6.91
N ILE A 53 -2.48 -1.72 -6.25
CA ILE A 53 -3.74 -1.30 -6.89
C ILE A 53 -3.46 -0.12 -7.83
N GLN A 54 -3.51 -0.37 -9.14
CA GLN A 54 -3.00 0.58 -10.15
C GLN A 54 -4.00 1.67 -10.55
N THR A 55 -5.29 1.34 -10.66
CA THR A 55 -6.32 2.27 -11.12
C THR A 55 -6.82 3.14 -9.96
N PHE A 56 -7.22 4.37 -10.25
CA PHE A 56 -7.82 5.25 -9.24
C PHE A 56 -9.15 4.67 -8.74
N GLU A 57 -9.96 4.15 -9.65
CA GLU A 57 -11.30 3.62 -9.35
C GLU A 57 -11.22 2.44 -8.38
N ASP A 58 -10.28 1.52 -8.56
CA ASP A 58 -10.16 0.37 -7.68
C ASP A 58 -9.61 0.76 -6.31
N ARG A 59 -8.72 1.75 -6.23
CA ARG A 59 -8.30 2.32 -4.94
C ARG A 59 -9.42 3.08 -4.24
N GLU A 60 -10.21 3.87 -4.96
CA GLU A 60 -11.32 4.64 -4.34
C GLU A 60 -12.41 3.71 -3.78
N LYS A 61 -12.64 2.53 -4.36
CA LYS A 61 -13.56 1.52 -3.82
C LYS A 61 -13.13 1.03 -2.43
N CYS A 62 -11.83 1.05 -2.13
CA CYS A 62 -11.27 0.67 -0.84
C CYS A 62 -11.40 1.77 0.23
N ILE A 63 -11.64 3.03 -0.16
CA ILE A 63 -11.72 4.16 0.78
C ILE A 63 -13.08 4.19 1.46
N THR A 64 -13.09 4.15 2.79
CA THR A 64 -14.27 4.23 3.67
C THR A 64 -14.39 5.55 4.43
N ASP A 65 -13.35 6.40 4.39
CA ASP A 65 -13.27 7.72 5.01
C ASP A 65 -14.57 8.52 4.87
N GLY A 66 -15.08 8.99 6.01
CA GLY A 66 -16.22 9.87 6.09
C GLY A 66 -16.94 9.80 7.44
N THR A 67 -18.01 10.58 7.59
CA THR A 67 -18.85 10.50 8.80
C THR A 67 -19.34 9.08 9.02
N GLN A 68 -19.34 8.59 10.27
CA GLN A 68 -19.83 7.25 10.63
C GLN A 68 -19.07 6.09 9.95
N ASP A 69 -17.76 6.25 9.73
CA ASP A 69 -16.87 5.18 9.25
C ASP A 69 -16.39 4.23 10.37
N GLY A 70 -16.63 4.59 11.64
CA GLY A 70 -16.19 3.81 12.79
C GLY A 70 -14.67 3.80 12.97
N GLY A 71 -13.97 4.83 12.48
CA GLY A 71 -12.52 4.96 12.58
C GLY A 71 -11.75 4.06 11.63
N ILE A 72 -12.37 3.62 10.53
CA ILE A 72 -11.70 2.89 9.45
C ILE A 72 -11.78 3.76 8.20
N ASP A 73 -10.64 4.30 7.79
CA ASP A 73 -10.55 5.18 6.62
C ASP A 73 -10.46 4.41 5.30
N ALA A 74 -9.96 3.18 5.33
CA ALA A 74 -9.95 2.28 4.18
C ALA A 74 -9.80 0.80 4.56
N TYR A 75 -9.96 -0.08 3.57
CA TYR A 75 -9.71 -1.51 3.72
C TYR A 75 -9.12 -2.14 2.46
N TYR A 76 -8.49 -3.30 2.61
CA TYR A 76 -8.05 -4.13 1.48
C TYR A 76 -8.21 -5.61 1.81
N ILE A 77 -8.72 -6.40 0.87
CA ILE A 77 -8.90 -7.85 1.03
C ILE A 77 -7.87 -8.53 0.14
N SER A 78 -6.83 -9.10 0.74
CA SER A 78 -5.86 -9.94 0.04
C SER A 78 -6.36 -11.38 0.03
N HIS A 79 -6.86 -11.84 -1.12
CA HIS A 79 -7.28 -13.23 -1.28
C HIS A 79 -6.10 -14.21 -1.37
N GLU A 80 -4.94 -13.74 -1.83
CA GLU A 80 -3.71 -14.51 -1.94
C GLU A 80 -3.14 -14.84 -0.57
N GLU A 81 -2.92 -13.81 0.25
CA GLU A 81 -2.39 -13.95 1.61
C GLU A 81 -3.46 -14.38 2.63
N ARG A 82 -4.74 -14.34 2.22
CA ARG A 82 -5.90 -14.50 3.11
C ARG A 82 -5.84 -13.55 4.30
N VAL A 83 -5.56 -12.28 4.03
CA VAL A 83 -5.53 -11.22 5.05
C VAL A 83 -6.47 -10.09 4.65
N ILE A 84 -7.31 -9.67 5.59
CA ILE A 84 -8.15 -8.48 5.50
C ILE A 84 -7.45 -7.37 6.27
N TYR A 85 -7.02 -6.34 5.53
CA TYR A 85 -6.39 -5.16 6.09
C TYR A 85 -7.45 -4.09 6.36
N LEU A 86 -7.49 -3.60 7.59
CA LEU A 86 -8.28 -2.45 8.01
C LEU A 86 -7.31 -1.29 8.25
N ILE A 87 -7.57 -0.13 7.65
CA ILE A 87 -6.60 0.97 7.61
C ILE A 87 -7.17 2.17 8.35
N GLN A 88 -6.41 2.68 9.31
CA GLN A 88 -6.67 3.97 9.95
C GLN A 88 -5.53 4.94 9.63
N SER A 89 -5.86 6.10 9.06
CA SER A 89 -4.92 7.05 8.49
C SER A 89 -4.97 8.39 9.21
N LYS A 90 -3.79 8.98 9.46
CA LYS A 90 -3.72 10.33 10.02
C LYS A 90 -2.58 11.11 9.39
N PHE A 91 -2.83 11.67 8.22
CA PHE A 91 -1.87 12.54 7.54
C PHE A 91 -1.63 13.84 8.32
N ARG A 92 -0.39 14.35 8.24
CA ARG A 92 0.03 15.61 8.86
C ARG A 92 0.41 16.62 7.78
N ASN A 93 -0.25 17.77 7.78
CA ASN A 93 -0.17 18.78 6.72
C ASN A 93 1.04 19.72 6.82
N THR A 94 1.94 19.50 7.78
CA THR A 94 3.18 20.25 7.90
C THR A 94 4.33 19.27 8.07
N GLU A 95 5.47 19.56 7.45
CA GLU A 95 6.69 18.75 7.51
C GLU A 95 7.07 18.41 8.95
N LYS A 96 7.13 19.43 9.83
CA LYS A 96 7.46 19.24 11.25
C LYS A 96 6.55 18.22 11.95
N ASN A 97 5.24 18.26 11.69
CA ASN A 97 4.31 17.33 12.33
C ASN A 97 4.37 15.94 11.69
N PHE A 98 4.61 15.89 10.38
CA PHE A 98 4.76 14.64 9.64
C PHE A 98 6.04 13.91 10.02
N ASP A 99 7.18 14.60 10.14
CA ASP A 99 8.48 14.02 10.48
C ASP A 99 8.63 13.73 11.99
N GLY A 100 7.65 13.03 12.56
CA GLY A 100 7.65 12.59 13.96
C GLY A 100 7.28 13.64 15.00
N GLY A 101 6.84 14.84 14.58
CA GLY A 101 6.43 15.89 15.51
C GLY A 101 5.07 15.68 16.16
N LYS A 102 4.15 14.95 15.52
CA LYS A 102 2.80 14.71 16.06
C LYS A 102 2.27 13.30 15.78
N ASP A 103 2.07 12.55 16.86
CA ASP A 103 1.51 11.20 16.85
C ASP A 103 -0.01 11.21 16.73
N ILE A 104 -0.60 10.13 16.21
CA ILE A 104 -2.03 9.83 16.35
C ILE A 104 -2.37 9.66 17.83
N SER A 105 -3.56 10.10 18.24
CA SER A 105 -3.94 10.01 19.65
C SER A 105 -4.48 8.62 19.99
N TYR A 106 -4.42 8.24 21.27
CA TYR A 106 -5.00 6.96 21.70
C TYR A 106 -6.53 6.96 21.58
N GLU A 107 -7.18 8.12 21.68
CA GLU A 107 -8.62 8.26 21.47
C GLU A 107 -9.00 7.98 20.01
N ASP A 108 -8.21 8.46 19.05
CA ASP A 108 -8.40 8.15 17.63
C ASP A 108 -8.34 6.62 17.42
N LEU A 109 -7.40 5.92 18.07
CA LEU A 109 -7.29 4.45 18.01
C LEU A 109 -8.42 3.73 18.76
N ALA A 110 -8.81 4.23 19.94
CA ALA A 110 -9.89 3.66 20.76
C ALA A 110 -11.26 3.76 20.09
N SER A 111 -11.45 4.79 19.25
CA SER A 111 -12.69 5.02 18.52
C SER A 111 -12.97 4.00 17.42
N MET A 112 -11.96 3.18 17.06
CA MET A 112 -12.09 2.18 16.03
C MET A 112 -13.07 1.08 16.44
N SER A 113 -14.20 0.99 15.74
CA SER A 113 -15.28 0.03 15.99
C SER A 113 -15.07 -1.28 15.21
N ILE A 114 -13.88 -1.89 15.34
CA ILE A 114 -13.42 -2.98 14.47
C ILE A 114 -14.35 -4.21 14.55
N ARG A 115 -14.67 -4.70 15.75
CA ARG A 115 -15.55 -5.87 15.92
C ARG A 115 -16.96 -5.62 15.40
N GLU A 116 -17.52 -4.45 15.65
CA GLU A 116 -18.85 -4.07 15.18
C GLU A 116 -18.90 -3.99 13.66
N ILE A 117 -17.80 -3.60 13.03
CA ILE A 117 -17.69 -3.53 11.58
C ILE A 117 -17.54 -4.93 10.98
N ILE A 118 -16.69 -5.80 11.55
CA ILE A 118 -16.46 -7.16 11.06
C ILE A 118 -17.71 -8.04 11.25
N ALA A 119 -18.35 -7.94 12.42
CA ALA A 119 -19.50 -8.73 12.82
C ALA A 119 -20.66 -7.82 13.27
N PRO A 120 -21.36 -7.17 12.32
CA PRO A 120 -22.44 -6.25 12.64
C PRO A 120 -23.58 -6.96 13.36
N LYS A 121 -24.06 -6.35 14.44
CA LYS A 121 -25.25 -6.79 15.19
C LYS A 121 -26.49 -6.04 14.69
N SER A 122 -27.66 -6.67 14.79
CA SER A 122 -28.94 -6.10 14.33
C SER A 122 -29.27 -4.75 14.97
N ASP A 123 -28.91 -4.55 16.24
CA ASP A 123 -29.12 -3.29 17.00
C ASP A 123 -27.86 -2.42 17.05
N GLY A 124 -26.89 -2.68 16.17
CA GLY A 124 -25.60 -1.99 16.14
C GLY A 124 -25.66 -0.56 15.57
N PRO A 125 -24.57 0.21 15.71
CA PRO A 125 -24.48 1.54 15.13
C PRO A 125 -24.62 1.49 13.60
N LYS A 126 -25.37 2.44 13.06
CA LYS A 126 -25.54 2.57 11.61
C LYS A 126 -24.30 3.24 11.01
N PHE A 127 -23.43 2.43 10.41
CA PHE A 127 -22.25 2.93 9.68
C PHE A 127 -22.64 3.53 8.34
N ASN A 128 -21.73 4.30 7.75
CA ASN A 128 -21.92 4.91 6.45
C ASN A 128 -22.03 3.89 5.31
N GLY A 129 -22.48 4.35 4.14
CA GLY A 129 -22.67 3.48 2.98
C GLY A 129 -21.38 2.83 2.44
N LYS A 130 -20.20 3.41 2.70
CA LYS A 130 -18.91 2.83 2.29
C LYS A 130 -18.54 1.64 3.19
N ILE A 131 -18.71 1.77 4.51
CA ILE A 131 -18.54 0.67 5.45
C ILE A 131 -19.57 -0.45 5.19
N GLN A 132 -20.82 -0.13 4.92
CA GLN A 132 -21.83 -1.15 4.57
C GLN A 132 -21.47 -1.91 3.29
N LYS A 133 -20.89 -1.23 2.29
CA LYS A 133 -20.34 -1.88 1.08
C LYS A 133 -19.17 -2.79 1.42
N MET A 134 -18.25 -2.35 2.27
CA MET A 134 -17.17 -3.20 2.78
C MET A 134 -17.73 -4.44 3.49
N GLN A 135 -18.69 -4.28 4.39
CA GLN A 135 -19.35 -5.40 5.09
C GLN A 135 -19.99 -6.39 4.11
N SER A 136 -20.61 -5.87 3.05
CA SER A 136 -21.15 -6.69 1.97
C SER A 136 -20.04 -7.42 1.18
N ALA A 137 -18.89 -6.77 0.96
CA ALA A 137 -17.74 -7.43 0.33
C ALA A 137 -17.16 -8.54 1.23
N LEU A 138 -17.10 -8.32 2.54
CA LEU A 138 -16.64 -9.31 3.51
C LEU A 138 -17.58 -10.53 3.59
N SER A 139 -18.90 -10.33 3.53
CA SER A 139 -19.86 -11.44 3.58
C SER A 139 -19.82 -12.34 2.34
N LEU A 140 -19.31 -11.83 1.21
CA LEU A 140 -19.12 -12.59 -0.02
C LEU A 140 -17.83 -13.43 -0.04
N ILE A 141 -16.95 -13.28 0.96
CA ILE A 141 -15.73 -14.07 1.07
C ILE A 141 -16.09 -15.53 1.32
N LYS A 142 -15.54 -16.43 0.49
CA LYS A 142 -15.64 -17.88 0.73
C LYS A 142 -14.69 -18.28 1.85
N ASN A 143 -15.20 -19.07 2.80
CA ASN A 143 -14.44 -19.53 3.97
C ASN A 143 -13.79 -18.37 4.76
N PRO A 144 -14.57 -17.40 5.27
CA PRO A 144 -14.04 -16.22 5.96
C PRO A 144 -13.20 -16.56 7.20
N GLN A 145 -13.41 -17.73 7.81
CA GLN A 145 -12.62 -18.24 8.93
C GLN A 145 -11.14 -18.51 8.61
N LEU A 146 -10.79 -18.56 7.32
CA LEU A 146 -9.40 -18.72 6.87
C LEU A 146 -8.67 -17.39 6.70
N TYR A 147 -9.36 -16.26 6.89
CA TYR A 147 -8.79 -14.95 6.75
C TYR A 147 -8.37 -14.39 8.10
N GLU A 148 -7.17 -13.84 8.16
CA GLU A 148 -6.69 -13.06 9.29
C GLU A 148 -7.08 -11.59 9.12
N TYR A 149 -7.30 -10.91 10.25
CA TYR A 149 -7.56 -9.47 10.26
C TYR A 149 -6.33 -8.74 10.77
N LYS A 150 -5.85 -7.77 10.00
CA LYS A 150 -4.71 -6.94 10.36
C LYS A 150 -5.02 -5.46 10.23
N VAL A 151 -4.69 -4.69 11.26
CA VAL A 151 -4.87 -3.24 11.28
C VAL A 151 -3.60 -2.56 10.80
N ILE A 152 -3.70 -1.63 9.85
CA ILE A 152 -2.62 -0.73 9.47
C ILE A 152 -2.91 0.64 10.07
N ILE A 153 -2.02 1.09 10.94
CA ILE A 153 -1.99 2.46 11.46
C ILE A 153 -1.07 3.26 10.54
N LEU A 154 -1.66 3.96 9.56
CA LEU A 154 -0.97 4.83 8.63
C LEU A 154 -0.81 6.23 9.25
N ALA A 155 0.00 6.30 10.30
CA ALA A 155 0.26 7.51 11.06
C ALA A 155 1.52 7.36 11.92
N ASN A 156 2.05 8.48 12.39
CA ASN A 156 3.05 8.46 13.46
C ASN A 156 2.41 7.94 14.75
N LEU A 157 3.07 6.98 15.39
CA LEU A 157 2.72 6.50 16.71
C LEU A 157 4.01 6.13 17.42
N LYS A 158 4.33 6.79 18.53
CA LYS A 158 5.48 6.41 19.36
C LYS A 158 5.20 5.10 20.07
N GLU A 159 5.54 4.02 19.41
CA GLU A 159 5.67 2.74 20.08
C GLU A 159 6.94 2.77 20.92
N SER A 160 6.79 2.87 22.25
CA SER A 160 7.92 2.56 23.13
C SER A 160 8.28 1.10 22.94
N HIS A 161 9.58 0.77 22.86
CA HIS A 161 10.07 -0.62 22.80
C HIS A 161 9.69 -1.49 24.01
N SER A 162 8.98 -0.93 25.00
CA SER A 162 8.40 -1.68 26.10
C SER A 162 7.20 -2.52 25.65
N ASN A 163 7.18 -3.80 26.06
CA ASN A 163 6.05 -4.71 25.85
C ASN A 163 4.72 -4.11 26.31
N LYS A 164 4.74 -3.30 27.38
CA LYS A 164 3.57 -2.62 27.93
C LYS A 164 2.89 -1.68 26.94
N SER A 165 3.65 -0.98 26.10
CA SER A 165 3.07 -0.03 25.13
C SER A 165 2.41 -0.76 23.97
N LYS A 166 3.02 -1.87 23.53
CA LYS A 166 2.43 -2.79 22.54
C LYS A 166 1.13 -3.40 23.03
N GLU A 167 1.10 -3.85 24.29
CA GLU A 167 -0.13 -4.36 24.90
C GLU A 167 -1.25 -3.30 24.97
N VAL A 168 -0.91 -2.05 25.27
CA VAL A 168 -1.89 -0.95 25.31
C VAL A 168 -2.47 -0.72 23.91
N ILE A 169 -1.63 -0.60 22.88
CA ILE A 169 -2.08 -0.42 21.49
C ILE A 169 -2.93 -1.63 21.06
N GLY A 170 -2.47 -2.84 21.34
CA GLY A 170 -3.22 -4.07 21.05
C GLY A 170 -4.62 -4.04 21.67
N ARG A 171 -4.74 -3.65 22.95
CA ARG A 171 -6.05 -3.53 23.62
C ARG A 171 -6.95 -2.48 22.98
N LEU A 172 -6.41 -1.32 22.60
CA LEU A 172 -7.17 -0.27 21.90
C LEU A 172 -7.70 -0.78 20.55
N LEU A 173 -6.89 -1.58 19.86
CA LEU A 173 -7.26 -2.26 18.62
C LEU A 173 -7.95 -3.61 18.87
N GLN A 174 -8.56 -3.80 20.04
CA GLN A 174 -9.39 -4.96 20.37
C GLN A 174 -8.68 -6.33 20.22
N ASN A 175 -7.36 -6.32 20.37
CA ASN A 175 -6.39 -7.40 20.20
C ASN A 175 -6.28 -7.95 18.76
N PHE A 176 -6.59 -7.15 17.74
CA PHE A 176 -6.23 -7.48 16.38
C PHE A 176 -4.74 -7.22 16.15
N ASP A 177 -4.13 -8.04 15.28
CA ASP A 177 -2.76 -7.80 14.83
C ASP A 177 -2.69 -6.45 14.13
N TYR A 178 -1.59 -5.73 14.36
CA TYR A 178 -1.44 -4.40 13.80
C TYR A 178 -0.03 -4.14 13.28
N GLU A 179 0.07 -3.13 12.43
CA GLU A 179 1.31 -2.61 11.92
C GLU A 179 1.25 -1.10 11.85
N ILE A 180 2.32 -0.45 12.30
CA ILE A 180 2.47 1.00 12.22
C ILE A 180 3.32 1.31 10.99
N ILE A 181 2.81 2.19 10.14
CA ILE A 181 3.52 2.83 9.04
C ILE A 181 3.67 4.30 9.43
N ASP A 182 4.79 4.61 10.08
CA ASP A 182 5.15 5.96 10.48
C ASP A 182 5.74 6.75 9.30
N TYR A 183 6.18 7.98 9.55
CA TYR A 183 6.78 8.83 8.52
C TYR A 183 8.04 8.21 7.87
N LYS A 184 8.87 7.48 8.63
CA LYS A 184 10.08 6.87 8.08
C LYS A 184 9.71 5.76 7.11
N LYS A 185 8.84 4.85 7.53
CA LYS A 185 8.34 3.79 6.67
C LYS A 185 7.56 4.34 5.49
N THR A 186 6.87 5.46 5.65
CA THR A 186 6.23 6.13 4.51
C THR A 186 7.25 6.53 3.46
N TYR A 187 8.36 7.16 3.87
CA TYR A 187 9.40 7.54 2.92
C TYR A 187 10.08 6.31 2.29
N ASP A 188 10.42 5.31 3.09
CA ASP A 188 11.24 4.18 2.66
C ASP A 188 10.44 3.08 1.93
N GLU A 189 9.23 2.80 2.40
CA GLU A 189 8.39 1.67 1.93
C GLU A 189 7.27 2.11 0.98
N LEU A 190 6.84 3.38 1.01
CA LEU A 190 5.75 3.86 0.14
C LEU A 190 6.22 4.84 -0.92
N LEU A 191 6.88 5.93 -0.51
CA LEU A 191 7.29 7.01 -1.40
C LEU A 191 8.42 6.56 -2.33
N LEU A 192 9.50 6.02 -1.78
CA LEU A 192 10.66 5.60 -2.58
C LEU A 192 10.28 4.57 -3.66
N PRO A 193 9.54 3.49 -3.37
CA PRO A 193 9.08 2.57 -4.41
C PRO A 193 8.18 3.22 -5.46
N SER A 194 7.35 4.19 -5.05
CA SER A 194 6.47 4.92 -5.97
C SER A 194 7.23 5.79 -6.97
N ILE A 195 8.33 6.41 -6.53
CA ILE A 195 9.20 7.22 -7.40
C ILE A 195 10.07 6.32 -8.29
N MET A 196 10.57 5.20 -7.75
CA MET A 196 11.42 4.27 -8.50
C MET A 196 10.64 3.39 -9.50
N GLY A 197 9.31 3.44 -9.49
CA GLY A 197 8.47 2.59 -10.33
C GLY A 197 8.50 1.11 -9.91
N THR A 198 8.88 0.82 -8.66
CA THR A 198 8.98 -0.54 -8.09
C THR A 198 7.81 -0.87 -7.16
N CYS A 199 6.66 -0.19 -7.34
CA CYS A 199 5.41 -0.50 -6.64
C CYS A 199 5.04 -1.97 -6.81
N SER A 200 4.50 -2.58 -5.75
CA SER A 200 4.25 -4.02 -5.62
C SER A 200 5.50 -4.87 -5.76
N ARG A 201 5.95 -5.43 -4.62
CA ARG A 201 6.69 -6.69 -4.65
C ARG A 201 5.62 -7.77 -4.79
N PRO A 202 5.37 -8.35 -5.97
CA PRO A 202 4.70 -9.63 -6.00
C PRO A 202 5.48 -10.57 -5.06
N SER A 203 4.75 -11.21 -4.15
CA SER A 203 5.20 -12.32 -3.30
C SER A 203 6.01 -13.32 -4.13
N GLU A 204 5.56 -13.56 -5.37
CA GLU A 204 6.19 -14.44 -6.32
C GLU A 204 5.92 -13.99 -7.77
N ILE A 205 6.97 -13.80 -8.58
CA ILE A 205 6.83 -13.73 -10.04
C ILE A 205 7.02 -15.14 -10.57
N GLN A 206 5.92 -15.88 -10.72
CA GLN A 206 5.96 -17.19 -11.39
C GLN A 206 6.03 -16.98 -12.90
N VAL A 207 7.24 -17.00 -13.46
CA VAL A 207 7.44 -17.08 -14.92
C VAL A 207 7.47 -18.56 -15.30
N PRO A 208 6.45 -19.11 -15.98
CA PRO A 208 6.53 -20.47 -16.50
C PRO A 208 7.63 -20.51 -17.57
N LEU A 209 8.71 -21.21 -17.28
CA LEU A 209 9.81 -21.43 -18.22
C LEU A 209 9.58 -22.76 -18.92
N SER A 210 9.24 -22.73 -20.21
CA SER A 210 9.37 -23.91 -21.06
C SER A 210 10.82 -24.01 -21.50
N LEU A 211 11.54 -25.00 -20.97
CA LEU A 211 12.83 -25.43 -21.51
C LEU A 211 12.53 -26.24 -22.77
N GLU A 212 12.54 -25.60 -23.93
CA GLU A 212 12.63 -26.34 -25.19
C GLU A 212 14.08 -26.74 -25.41
N ASP A 213 14.39 -28.03 -25.23
CA ASP A 213 15.66 -28.69 -25.56
C ASP A 213 15.90 -28.69 -27.08
N LYS A 214 15.99 -27.52 -27.71
CA LYS A 214 16.25 -27.44 -29.15
C LYS A 214 17.56 -26.78 -29.53
N ASP A 215 18.23 -26.11 -28.61
CA ASP A 215 19.58 -25.62 -28.84
C ASP A 215 20.29 -25.56 -27.49
N HIS A 216 21.54 -26.04 -27.42
CA HIS A 216 22.42 -26.09 -26.24
C HIS A 216 22.77 -24.71 -25.63
N ARG A 217 21.79 -23.80 -25.51
CA ARG A 217 21.91 -22.46 -24.97
C ARG A 217 21.17 -22.40 -23.64
N PRO A 218 21.77 -21.86 -22.57
CA PRO A 218 21.10 -21.68 -21.28
C PRO A 218 20.15 -20.47 -21.32
N GLN A 219 19.30 -20.39 -22.34
CA GLN A 219 18.43 -19.25 -22.60
C GLN A 219 16.97 -19.71 -22.56
N ALA A 220 16.20 -19.22 -21.60
CA ALA A 220 14.76 -19.35 -21.58
C ALA A 220 14.15 -18.07 -22.19
N THR A 221 13.37 -18.21 -23.25
CA THR A 221 12.71 -17.07 -23.89
C THR A 221 11.21 -17.24 -23.80
N ASN A 222 10.51 -16.24 -23.27
CA ASN A 222 9.06 -16.24 -23.17
C ASN A 222 8.47 -14.96 -23.77
N ARG A 223 7.26 -15.06 -24.34
CA ARG A 223 6.49 -13.91 -24.83
C ARG A 223 5.38 -13.61 -23.85
N ILE A 224 5.49 -12.46 -23.19
CA ILE A 224 4.51 -11.99 -22.22
C ILE A 224 3.62 -10.97 -22.93
N LYS A 225 2.30 -11.22 -22.91
CA LYS A 225 1.30 -10.23 -23.33
C LYS A 225 1.14 -9.21 -22.23
N THR A 226 1.47 -7.95 -22.49
CA THR A 226 1.21 -6.82 -21.58
C THR A 226 0.15 -5.91 -22.18
N SER A 227 -0.40 -5.01 -21.37
CA SER A 227 -1.34 -3.96 -21.83
C SER A 227 -0.74 -3.02 -22.88
N ALA A 228 0.60 -2.92 -22.94
CA ALA A 228 1.33 -2.10 -23.91
C ALA A 228 1.78 -2.90 -25.16
N GLY A 229 1.47 -4.20 -25.23
CA GLY A 229 1.79 -5.05 -26.38
C GLY A 229 2.51 -6.35 -26.01
N ASN A 230 3.00 -7.06 -27.03
CA ASN A 230 3.72 -8.31 -26.82
C ASN A 230 5.19 -7.99 -26.47
N CYS A 231 5.62 -8.32 -25.24
CA CYS A 231 7.01 -8.22 -24.83
C CYS A 231 7.69 -9.59 -24.96
N ARG A 232 8.90 -9.63 -25.52
CA ARG A 232 9.75 -10.83 -25.52
C ARG A 232 10.76 -10.71 -24.39
N MET A 233 10.62 -11.55 -23.37
CA MET A 233 11.59 -11.71 -22.30
C MET A 233 12.54 -12.86 -22.61
N SER A 234 13.83 -12.65 -22.41
CA SER A 234 14.84 -13.70 -22.46
C SER A 234 15.64 -13.70 -21.15
N ILE A 235 15.62 -14.82 -20.45
CA ILE A 235 16.45 -15.10 -19.27
C ILE A 235 17.61 -15.95 -19.73
N LEU A 236 18.84 -15.52 -19.44
CA LEU A 236 20.06 -16.23 -19.78
C LEU A 236 20.76 -16.64 -18.48
N PHE A 237 21.00 -17.93 -18.28
CA PHE A 237 21.79 -18.43 -17.16
C PHE A 237 23.26 -18.46 -17.57
N VAL A 238 24.06 -17.53 -17.03
CA VAL A 238 25.50 -17.46 -17.28
C VAL A 238 26.24 -17.76 -15.99
N SER A 239 27.23 -18.66 -16.06
CA SER A 239 28.14 -18.91 -14.94
C SER A 239 28.95 -17.65 -14.64
N THR A 240 29.03 -17.27 -13.37
CA THR A 240 29.90 -16.18 -12.91
C THR A 240 31.37 -16.38 -13.30
N LEU A 241 31.83 -17.63 -13.41
CA LEU A 241 33.18 -17.93 -13.89
C LEU A 241 33.37 -17.55 -15.36
N GLU A 242 32.37 -17.79 -16.21
CA GLU A 242 32.42 -17.39 -17.63
C GLU A 242 32.38 -15.87 -17.77
N ILE A 243 31.57 -15.19 -16.96
CA ILE A 243 31.57 -13.72 -16.88
C ILE A 243 32.97 -13.22 -16.49
N ALA A 244 33.60 -13.82 -15.48
CA ALA A 244 34.95 -13.44 -15.05
C ALA A 244 36.00 -13.66 -16.16
N LYS A 245 35.94 -14.78 -16.88
CA LYS A 245 36.82 -15.05 -18.04
C LYS A 245 36.63 -14.02 -19.15
N MET A 246 35.39 -13.70 -19.50
CA MET A 246 35.10 -12.67 -20.51
C MET A 246 35.55 -11.28 -20.05
N MET A 247 35.29 -10.90 -18.79
CA MET A 247 35.76 -9.63 -18.23
C MET A 247 37.27 -9.52 -18.22
N HIS A 248 37.99 -10.63 -17.97
CA HIS A 248 39.44 -10.68 -18.04
C HIS A 248 39.94 -10.54 -19.49
N GLN A 249 39.38 -11.32 -20.42
CA GLN A 249 39.77 -11.34 -21.83
C GLN A 249 39.51 -10.00 -22.53
N TYR A 250 38.40 -9.34 -22.22
CA TYR A 250 37.99 -8.07 -22.84
C TYR A 250 38.19 -6.86 -21.92
N LYS A 251 38.99 -6.99 -20.86
CA LYS A 251 39.22 -5.94 -19.85
C LYS A 251 39.57 -4.58 -20.48
N ASN A 252 40.42 -4.57 -21.49
CA ASN A 252 40.87 -3.34 -22.16
C ASN A 252 39.81 -2.69 -23.06
N ALA A 253 38.82 -3.46 -23.52
CA ALA A 253 37.70 -2.93 -24.29
C ALA A 253 36.57 -2.42 -23.38
N LEU A 254 36.42 -3.02 -22.19
CA LEU A 254 35.41 -2.66 -21.19
C LEU A 254 35.81 -1.45 -20.34
N LEU A 255 37.10 -1.19 -20.18
CA LEU A 255 37.64 -0.08 -19.37
C LEU A 255 38.03 1.15 -20.22
N LYS A 256 37.42 1.34 -21.39
CA LYS A 256 37.52 2.59 -22.15
C LYS A 256 36.57 3.64 -21.61
#